data_AF-A0A958X556-F1
#
_entry.id   AF-A0A958X556-F1
#
_cell.length_a   1.000
_cell.length_b   1.000
_cell.length_c   1.000
_cell.angle_alpha   90.00
_cell.angle_beta   90.00
_cell.angle_gamma   90.00
#
_symmetry.space_group_name_H-M   'P 1'
#
loop_
_entity.id
_entity.type
_entity.pdbx_description
1 polymer ?
#
loop_
_entity_poly.entity_id
_entity_poly.type
_entity_poly.pdbx_seq_one_letter_code
_entity_poly.pdbx_strand_id
1 'polypeptide(L)'
;MLQDYTRADKQLHWLSQIIAKANRTYVPAREDDSHTNLSYHHGVKQIRGRWFESKTGRLIFIYNLENQQIEILNRYFETVAIFNTIGNSYNQLQKEIERALPALGLDPTGFLDDLHFQIPDYCFSEQPIQEIPADAIRAWTHFRQLANDACELLTDDFQQAVVPRIWPHHFDTGVYFEPDNKLGLGFGLAMED
;
A
#
# COMPACT_ATOMS: atom_id res chain seq x y z
N MET A 1 19.20 -13.11 -4.60
CA MET A 1 18.82 -12.46 -3.32
C MET A 1 18.53 -10.97 -3.50
N LEU A 2 19.50 -10.10 -3.85
CA LEU A 2 19.23 -8.66 -4.06
C LEU A 2 18.37 -8.40 -5.30
N GLN A 3 18.66 -9.06 -6.44
CA GLN A 3 17.83 -8.94 -7.65
C GLN A 3 16.38 -9.42 -7.44
N ASP A 4 16.18 -10.45 -6.60
CA ASP A 4 14.84 -10.98 -6.29
C ASP A 4 14.06 -10.01 -5.41
N TYR A 5 14.72 -9.37 -4.44
CA TYR A 5 14.15 -8.28 -3.65
C TYR A 5 13.71 -7.12 -4.53
N THR A 6 14.61 -6.57 -5.36
CA THR A 6 14.32 -5.39 -6.20
C THR A 6 13.16 -5.67 -7.15
N ARG A 7 13.09 -6.88 -7.73
CA ARG A 7 11.95 -7.28 -8.56
C ARG A 7 10.65 -7.34 -7.78
N ALA A 8 10.65 -7.98 -6.60
CA ALA A 8 9.46 -8.04 -5.75
C ALA A 8 9.00 -6.65 -5.31
N ASP A 9 9.94 -5.78 -4.95
CA ASP A 9 9.67 -4.42 -4.51
C ASP A 9 9.03 -3.58 -5.61
N LYS A 10 9.57 -3.63 -6.84
CA LYS A 10 8.97 -2.98 -8.01
C LYS A 10 7.57 -3.49 -8.32
N GLN A 11 7.36 -4.81 -8.25
CA GLN A 11 6.04 -5.39 -8.50
C GLN A 11 5.02 -5.03 -7.41
N LEU A 12 5.44 -5.00 -6.14
CA LEU A 12 4.61 -4.57 -5.02
C LEU A 12 4.32 -3.06 -5.08
N HIS A 13 5.28 -2.24 -5.49
CA HIS A 13 5.08 -0.81 -5.75
C HIS A 13 3.96 -0.61 -6.78
N TRP A 14 4.05 -1.33 -7.90
CA TRP A 14 3.06 -1.28 -8.96
C TRP A 14 1.66 -1.75 -8.51
N LEU A 15 1.56 -2.91 -7.85
CA LEU A 15 0.27 -3.43 -7.36
C LEU A 15 -0.36 -2.54 -6.28
N SER A 16 0.46 -1.93 -5.44
CA SER A 16 0.02 -1.06 -4.35
C SER A 16 -0.65 0.24 -4.84
N GLN A 17 -0.44 0.62 -6.10
CA GLN A 17 -1.14 1.76 -6.70
C GLN A 17 -2.65 1.55 -6.71
N ILE A 18 -3.14 0.31 -6.80
CA ILE A 18 -4.58 0.02 -6.71
C ILE A 18 -5.14 0.41 -5.34
N ILE A 19 -4.38 0.15 -4.27
CA ILE A 19 -4.76 0.53 -2.91
C ILE A 19 -4.67 2.06 -2.73
N ALA A 20 -3.64 2.70 -3.31
CA ALA A 20 -3.51 4.15 -3.30
C ALA A 20 -4.66 4.84 -4.05
N LYS A 21 -5.14 4.27 -5.17
CA LYS A 21 -6.34 4.73 -5.88
C LYS A 21 -7.59 4.61 -4.99
N ALA A 22 -7.78 3.48 -4.32
CA ALA A 22 -8.89 3.32 -3.37
C ALA A 22 -8.83 4.39 -2.26
N ASN A 23 -7.64 4.64 -1.71
CA ASN A 23 -7.44 5.67 -0.71
C ASN A 23 -7.79 7.07 -1.25
N ARG A 24 -7.27 7.45 -2.41
CA ARG A 24 -7.58 8.74 -3.05
C ARG A 24 -9.09 8.92 -3.24
N THR A 25 -9.80 7.87 -3.65
CA THR A 25 -11.23 7.97 -3.95
C THR A 25 -12.11 8.02 -2.69
N TYR A 26 -11.75 7.30 -1.62
CA TYR A 26 -12.66 7.11 -0.49
C TYR A 26 -12.20 7.73 0.84
N VAL A 27 -10.96 8.17 0.94
CA VAL A 27 -10.42 8.81 2.14
C VAL A 27 -10.46 10.32 1.93
N PRO A 28 -10.92 11.12 2.90
CA PRO A 28 -10.89 12.56 2.80
C PRO A 28 -9.49 13.07 2.46
N ALA A 29 -9.41 13.87 1.38
CA ALA A 29 -8.15 14.40 0.88
C ALA A 29 -7.45 15.29 1.93
N ARG A 30 -6.12 15.30 1.87
CA ARG A 30 -5.24 16.11 2.70
C ARG A 30 -4.22 16.81 1.82
N GLU A 31 -3.83 18.03 2.18
CA GLU A 31 -2.91 18.86 1.41
C GLU A 31 -1.52 18.21 1.22
N ASP A 32 -1.09 17.40 2.20
CA ASP A 32 0.18 16.68 2.19
C ASP A 32 0.13 15.33 1.46
N ASP A 33 -1.00 15.02 0.81
CA ASP A 33 -1.30 13.73 0.16
C ASP A 33 -1.27 12.51 1.09
N SER A 34 -1.15 12.67 2.41
CA SER A 34 -0.98 11.55 3.35
C SER A 34 -2.18 10.59 3.41
N HIS A 35 -3.33 11.03 2.89
CA HIS A 35 -4.52 10.22 2.71
C HIS A 35 -4.32 9.05 1.73
N THR A 36 -3.38 9.14 0.78
CA THR A 36 -3.05 8.07 -0.17
C THR A 36 -2.07 7.04 0.40
N ASN A 37 -1.33 7.39 1.47
CA ASN A 37 -0.27 6.53 2.01
C ASN A 37 -0.78 5.16 2.48
N LEU A 38 0.15 4.22 2.47
CA LEU A 38 -0.06 2.84 2.87
C LEU A 38 0.69 2.54 4.17
N SER A 39 0.52 1.34 4.71
CA SER A 39 1.36 0.81 5.79
C SER A 39 1.63 -0.68 5.62
N TYR A 40 2.82 -1.11 6.03
CA TYR A 40 3.15 -2.52 6.10
C TYR A 40 2.92 -3.05 7.53
N HIS A 41 2.23 -4.19 7.63
CA HIS A 41 1.92 -4.89 8.87
C HIS A 41 2.59 -6.26 8.87
N HIS A 42 3.73 -6.37 9.55
CA HIS A 42 4.57 -7.57 9.54
C HIS A 42 3.90 -8.81 10.10
N GLY A 43 3.24 -8.73 11.26
CA GLY A 43 2.64 -9.89 11.93
C GLY A 43 1.57 -10.63 11.10
N VAL A 44 0.96 -9.95 10.12
CA VAL A 44 -0.04 -10.52 9.20
C VAL A 44 0.40 -10.45 7.73
N LYS A 45 1.61 -9.97 7.47
CA LYS A 45 2.21 -9.77 6.14
C LYS A 45 1.25 -9.08 5.15
N GLN A 46 0.76 -7.91 5.53
CA GLN A 46 -0.16 -7.12 4.70
C GLN A 46 0.37 -5.72 4.41
N ILE A 47 0.23 -5.28 3.16
CA ILE A 47 0.27 -3.85 2.82
C ILE A 47 -1.17 -3.35 2.91
N ARG A 48 -1.41 -2.30 3.68
CA ARG A 48 -2.76 -1.79 3.93
C ARG A 48 -2.88 -0.34 3.47
N GLY A 49 -4.06 0.02 2.98
CA GLY A 49 -4.42 1.40 2.75
C GLY A 49 -4.86 2.09 4.04
N ARG A 50 -5.78 3.04 3.91
CA ARG A 50 -6.47 3.69 5.01
C ARG A 50 -7.87 3.12 5.16
N TRP A 51 -8.39 3.19 6.38
CA TRP A 51 -9.80 2.96 6.60
C TRP A 51 -10.64 4.10 6.02
N PHE A 52 -11.75 3.76 5.38
CA PHE A 52 -12.76 4.71 4.89
C PHE A 52 -14.17 4.19 5.19
N GLU A 53 -15.15 5.08 5.07
CA GLU A 53 -16.56 4.76 5.31
C GLU A 53 -17.25 4.32 4.01
N SER A 54 -18.15 3.34 4.13
CA SER A 54 -19.05 2.90 3.06
C SER A 54 -20.47 2.78 3.59
N LYS A 55 -21.45 2.57 2.69
CA LYS A 55 -22.84 2.29 3.12
C LYS A 55 -22.99 0.99 3.91
N THR A 56 -22.02 0.06 3.82
CA THR A 56 -22.04 -1.23 4.52
C THR A 56 -21.18 -1.22 5.80
N GLY A 57 -20.52 -0.09 6.10
CA GLY A 57 -19.65 0.08 7.25
C GLY A 57 -18.23 0.45 6.85
N ARG A 58 -17.32 0.44 7.83
CA ARG A 58 -15.93 0.85 7.63
C ARG A 58 -15.12 -0.26 6.96
N LEU A 59 -14.41 0.09 5.89
CA LEU A 59 -13.67 -0.83 5.03
C LEU A 59 -12.21 -0.39 4.88
N ILE A 60 -11.33 -1.34 4.54
CA ILE A 60 -9.93 -1.09 4.20
C ILE A 60 -9.51 -2.01 3.04
N PHE A 61 -8.78 -1.46 2.08
CA PHE A 61 -8.10 -2.24 1.04
C PHE A 61 -6.74 -2.71 1.53
N ILE A 62 -6.41 -3.97 1.26
CA ILE A 62 -5.12 -4.56 1.61
C ILE A 62 -4.57 -5.39 0.44
N TYR A 63 -3.26 -5.56 0.40
CA TYR A 63 -2.58 -6.60 -0.35
C TYR A 63 -2.05 -7.64 0.64
N ASN A 64 -2.51 -8.87 0.53
CA ASN A 64 -2.07 -10.00 1.34
C ASN A 64 -0.85 -10.63 0.68
N LEU A 65 0.32 -10.55 1.31
CA LEU A 65 1.56 -11.08 0.76
C LEU A 65 1.60 -12.61 0.78
N GLU A 66 0.87 -13.29 1.67
CA GLU A 66 0.90 -14.76 1.75
C GLU A 66 0.17 -15.38 0.56
N ASN A 67 -0.99 -14.84 0.22
CA ASN A 67 -1.82 -15.36 -0.88
C ASN A 67 -1.68 -14.57 -2.17
N GLN A 68 -0.95 -13.45 -2.14
CA GLN A 68 -0.75 -12.52 -3.27
C GLN A 68 -2.08 -12.06 -3.88
N GLN A 69 -2.97 -11.58 -3.00
CA GLN A 69 -4.33 -11.16 -3.34
C GLN A 69 -4.58 -9.75 -2.85
N ILE A 70 -5.45 -9.03 -3.56
CA ILE A 70 -6.07 -7.82 -3.01
C ILE A 70 -7.31 -8.26 -2.25
N GLU A 71 -7.45 -7.81 -1.02
CA GLU A 71 -8.62 -8.08 -0.18
C GLU A 71 -9.23 -6.76 0.31
N ILE A 72 -10.53 -6.79 0.57
CA ILE A 72 -11.23 -5.73 1.29
C ILE A 72 -11.70 -6.31 2.60
N LEU A 73 -11.29 -5.69 3.69
CA LEU A 73 -11.64 -6.12 5.05
C LEU A 73 -12.63 -5.13 5.67
N ASN A 74 -13.55 -5.63 6.47
CA ASN A 74 -14.38 -4.79 7.32
C ASN A 74 -13.67 -4.44 8.64
N ARG A 75 -14.28 -3.58 9.47
CA ARG A 75 -13.73 -3.16 10.78
C ARG A 75 -13.36 -4.28 11.76
N TYR A 76 -13.86 -5.50 11.56
CA TYR A 76 -13.56 -6.68 12.36
C TYR A 76 -12.44 -7.54 11.75
N PHE A 77 -11.80 -7.05 10.69
CA PHE A 77 -10.82 -7.77 9.87
C PHE A 77 -11.40 -9.02 9.17
N GLU A 78 -12.71 -9.06 8.96
CA GLU A 78 -13.33 -10.11 8.14
C GLU A 78 -13.24 -9.71 6.66
N THR A 79 -12.86 -10.65 5.83
CA THR A 79 -12.73 -10.44 4.39
C THR A 79 -14.11 -10.39 3.74
N VAL A 80 -14.44 -9.26 3.12
CA VAL A 80 -15.72 -9.04 2.42
C VAL A 80 -15.60 -9.12 0.90
N ALA A 81 -14.38 -9.01 0.36
CA ALA A 81 -14.07 -9.27 -1.03
C ALA A 81 -12.61 -9.72 -1.21
N ILE A 82 -12.36 -10.56 -2.20
CA ILE A 82 -11.04 -11.09 -2.57
C ILE A 82 -10.89 -10.96 -4.08
N PHE A 83 -9.72 -10.52 -4.53
CA PHE A 83 -9.36 -10.40 -5.93
C PHE A 83 -8.02 -11.09 -6.17
N ASN A 84 -8.03 -12.11 -7.02
CA ASN A 84 -6.82 -12.83 -7.43
C ASN A 84 -5.96 -11.91 -8.29
N THR A 85 -4.68 -11.75 -7.92
CA THR A 85 -3.78 -10.92 -8.74
C THR A 85 -3.08 -11.73 -9.82
N ILE A 86 -2.56 -12.91 -9.48
CA ILE A 86 -1.72 -13.72 -10.38
C ILE A 86 -2.50 -14.11 -11.65
N GLY A 87 -1.87 -13.88 -12.80
CA GLY A 87 -2.41 -14.20 -14.12
C GLY A 87 -3.36 -13.16 -14.72
N ASN A 88 -3.87 -12.21 -13.92
CA ASN A 88 -4.62 -11.07 -14.44
C ASN A 88 -3.69 -10.00 -15.00
N SER A 89 -4.14 -9.26 -16.01
CA SER A 89 -3.52 -7.96 -16.32
C SER A 89 -3.94 -6.91 -15.29
N TYR A 90 -3.13 -5.89 -15.10
CA TYR A 90 -3.42 -4.81 -14.16
C TYR A 90 -4.74 -4.08 -14.45
N ASN A 91 -5.04 -3.88 -15.73
CA ASN A 91 -6.31 -3.28 -16.15
C ASN A 91 -7.51 -4.21 -15.93
N GLN A 92 -7.35 -5.53 -16.08
CA GLN A 92 -8.39 -6.49 -15.74
C GLN A 92 -8.68 -6.48 -14.24
N LEU A 93 -7.63 -6.52 -13.41
CA LEU A 93 -7.73 -6.49 -11.95
C LEU A 93 -8.45 -5.22 -11.46
N GLN A 94 -8.04 -4.04 -11.94
CA GLN A 94 -8.70 -2.78 -11.57
C GLN A 94 -10.19 -2.75 -11.97
N LYS A 95 -10.55 -3.23 -13.17
CA LYS A 95 -11.95 -3.30 -13.63
C LYS A 95 -12.77 -4.37 -12.89
N GLU A 96 -12.13 -5.44 -12.42
CA GLU A 96 -12.78 -6.44 -11.58
C GLU A 96 -13.14 -5.83 -10.22
N ILE A 97 -12.17 -5.14 -9.61
CA ILE A 97 -12.39 -4.41 -8.35
C ILE A 97 -13.48 -3.36 -8.53
N GLU A 98 -13.40 -2.51 -9.56
CA GLU A 98 -14.37 -1.44 -9.81
C GLU A 98 -15.82 -1.97 -9.86
N ARG A 99 -16.04 -3.08 -10.57
CA ARG A 99 -17.36 -3.72 -10.69
C ARG A 99 -17.90 -4.25 -9.37
N ALA A 100 -17.04 -4.58 -8.41
CA ALA A 100 -17.43 -5.09 -7.09
C ALA A 100 -17.78 -3.98 -6.09
N LEU A 101 -17.29 -2.75 -6.30
CA LEU A 101 -17.47 -1.62 -5.37
C LEU A 101 -18.94 -1.33 -5.01
N PRO A 102 -19.92 -1.34 -5.94
CA PRO A 102 -21.32 -1.09 -5.59
C PRO A 102 -21.89 -2.10 -4.59
N ALA A 103 -21.50 -3.38 -4.68
CA ALA A 103 -21.95 -4.42 -3.75
C ALA A 103 -21.41 -4.21 -2.32
N LEU A 104 -20.32 -3.46 -2.19
CA LEU A 104 -19.72 -3.06 -0.91
C LEU A 104 -20.27 -1.71 -0.42
N GLY A 105 -21.22 -1.11 -1.12
CA GLY A 105 -21.80 0.19 -0.77
C GLY A 105 -20.90 1.37 -1.10
N LEU A 106 -20.01 1.21 -2.08
CA LEU A 106 -19.10 2.24 -2.58
C LEU A 106 -19.54 2.75 -3.96
N ASP A 107 -19.30 4.03 -4.23
CA ASP A 107 -19.46 4.61 -5.56
C ASP A 107 -18.21 4.31 -6.40
N PRO A 108 -18.32 3.64 -7.56
CA PRO A 108 -17.15 3.34 -8.40
C PRO A 108 -16.58 4.59 -9.09
N THR A 109 -17.30 5.70 -9.12
CA THR A 109 -16.88 6.93 -9.80
C THR A 109 -15.52 7.42 -9.30
N GLY A 110 -14.58 7.62 -10.23
CA GLY A 110 -13.25 8.12 -9.93
C GLY A 110 -12.28 7.10 -9.31
N PHE A 111 -12.66 5.83 -9.18
CA PHE A 111 -11.75 4.77 -8.73
C PHE A 111 -10.62 4.53 -9.74
N LEU A 112 -10.95 4.46 -11.04
CA LEU A 112 -9.97 4.19 -12.09
C LEU A 112 -9.10 5.38 -12.47
N ASP A 113 -9.45 6.60 -12.03
CA ASP A 113 -8.69 7.81 -12.32
C ASP A 113 -7.20 7.65 -11.95
N ASP A 114 -6.35 8.43 -12.59
CA ASP A 114 -4.92 8.42 -12.33
C ASP A 114 -4.58 9.10 -11.01
N LEU A 115 -3.51 8.64 -10.37
CA LEU A 115 -2.92 9.36 -9.25
C LEU A 115 -2.24 10.62 -9.81
N HIS A 116 -2.10 11.65 -8.98
CA HIS A 116 -1.53 12.94 -9.43
C HIS A 116 0.00 12.86 -9.67
N PHE A 117 0.62 11.73 -9.33
CA PHE A 117 2.03 11.42 -9.56
C PHE A 117 2.19 10.25 -10.54
N GLN A 118 3.39 10.12 -11.10
CA GLN A 118 3.77 9.04 -11.99
C GLN A 118 4.72 8.10 -11.27
N ILE A 119 4.57 6.80 -11.49
CA ILE A 119 5.53 5.79 -11.00
C ILE A 119 6.47 5.38 -12.15
N PRO A 120 7.63 4.75 -11.87
CA PRO A 120 8.51 4.25 -12.91
C PRO A 120 7.78 3.29 -13.87
N ASP A 121 8.12 3.36 -15.16
CA ASP A 121 7.65 2.39 -16.13
C ASP A 121 8.38 1.06 -15.95
N TYR A 122 7.67 0.07 -15.44
CA TYR A 122 8.22 -1.26 -15.22
C TYR A 122 8.05 -2.12 -16.46
N CYS A 123 9.12 -2.79 -16.90
CA CYS A 123 9.10 -3.65 -18.09
C CYS A 123 8.08 -4.81 -18.05
N PHE A 124 7.51 -5.11 -16.89
CA PHE A 124 6.48 -6.13 -16.68
C PHE A 124 5.04 -5.57 -16.60
N SER A 125 4.84 -4.25 -16.68
CA SER A 125 3.54 -3.58 -16.49
C SER A 125 2.46 -4.04 -17.49
N GLU A 126 2.86 -4.39 -18.70
CA GLU A 126 1.98 -4.89 -19.76
C GLU A 126 1.79 -6.43 -19.74
N GLN A 127 2.49 -7.13 -18.85
CA GLN A 127 2.41 -8.59 -18.73
C GLN A 127 1.37 -9.00 -17.67
N PRO A 128 0.82 -10.22 -17.75
CA PRO A 128 0.07 -10.79 -16.64
C PRO A 128 0.89 -10.76 -15.35
N ILE A 129 0.24 -10.41 -14.24
CA ILE A 129 0.86 -10.34 -12.92
C ILE A 129 1.46 -11.72 -12.59
N GLN A 130 2.76 -11.75 -12.32
CA GLN A 130 3.49 -12.97 -12.00
C GLN A 130 3.44 -13.25 -10.50
N GLU A 131 3.57 -14.51 -10.12
CA GLU A 131 3.77 -14.85 -8.71
C GLU A 131 5.14 -14.33 -8.23
N ILE A 132 5.14 -13.66 -7.07
CA ILE A 132 6.35 -13.27 -6.36
C ILE A 132 6.85 -14.49 -5.58
N PRO A 133 8.10 -14.94 -5.78
CA PRO A 133 8.63 -16.10 -5.06
C PRO A 133 8.64 -15.88 -3.55
N ALA A 134 8.34 -16.93 -2.78
CA ALA A 134 8.31 -16.87 -1.32
C ALA A 134 9.61 -16.31 -0.70
N ASP A 135 10.76 -16.63 -1.30
CA ASP A 135 12.07 -16.13 -0.86
C ASP A 135 12.21 -14.61 -1.04
N ALA A 136 11.67 -14.09 -2.15
CA ALA A 136 11.63 -12.66 -2.42
C ALA A 136 10.66 -11.94 -1.48
N ILE A 137 9.50 -12.55 -1.17
CA ILE A 137 8.57 -12.04 -0.15
C ILE A 137 9.25 -12.01 1.23
N ARG A 138 9.97 -13.07 1.61
CA ARG A 138 10.73 -13.10 2.88
C ARG A 138 11.79 -12.01 2.94
N ALA A 139 12.54 -11.79 1.87
CA ALA A 139 13.50 -10.69 1.80
C ALA A 139 12.81 -9.32 1.91
N TRP A 140 11.72 -9.11 1.18
CA TRP A 140 10.97 -7.86 1.19
C TRP A 140 10.40 -7.55 2.57
N THR A 141 9.73 -8.52 3.18
CA THR A 141 9.16 -8.40 4.53
C THR A 141 10.21 -8.15 5.60
N HIS A 142 11.39 -8.77 5.49
CA HIS A 142 12.52 -8.51 6.39
C HIS A 142 12.97 -7.04 6.34
N PHE A 143 13.26 -6.50 5.15
CA PHE A 143 13.72 -5.12 5.03
C PHE A 143 12.64 -4.10 5.39
N ARG A 144 11.37 -4.38 5.07
CA ARG A 144 10.25 -3.49 5.43
C ARG A 144 9.97 -3.50 6.93
N GLN A 145 10.15 -4.64 7.60
CA GLN A 145 10.10 -4.69 9.06
C GLN A 145 11.25 -3.90 9.67
N LEU A 146 12.48 -4.07 9.17
CA LEU A 146 13.63 -3.30 9.64
C LEU A 146 13.42 -1.78 9.50
N ALA A 147 12.81 -1.34 8.39
CA ALA A 147 12.47 0.06 8.19
C ALA A 147 11.42 0.56 9.19
N ASN A 148 10.37 -0.21 9.44
CA ASN A 148 9.38 0.12 10.47
C ASN A 148 10.04 0.23 11.86
N ASP A 149 10.84 -0.76 12.24
CA ASP A 149 11.52 -0.79 13.54
C ASP A 149 12.45 0.42 13.72
N ALA A 150 13.21 0.77 12.67
CA ALA A 150 14.10 1.93 12.72
C ALA A 150 13.33 3.26 12.85
N CYS A 151 12.18 3.39 12.16
CA CYS A 151 11.30 4.54 12.30
C CYS A 151 10.68 4.61 13.70
N GLU A 152 10.21 3.49 14.25
CA GLU A 152 9.59 3.41 15.57
C GLU A 152 10.59 3.78 16.67
N LEU A 153 11.81 3.23 16.62
CA LEU A 153 12.90 3.60 17.53
C LEU A 153 13.17 5.11 17.53
N LEU A 154 13.24 5.71 16.33
CA LEU A 154 13.47 7.14 16.21
C LEU A 154 12.29 7.95 16.78
N THR A 155 11.05 7.60 16.47
CA THR A 155 9.89 8.34 16.98
C THR A 155 9.74 8.20 18.50
N ASP A 156 10.12 7.06 19.06
CA ASP A 156 10.10 6.81 20.50
C ASP A 156 11.13 7.68 21.24
N ASP A 157 12.33 7.85 20.69
CA ASP A 157 13.37 8.74 21.25
C ASP A 157 12.88 10.20 21.35
N PHE A 158 12.02 10.63 20.42
CA PHE A 158 11.37 11.95 20.43
C PHE A 158 10.00 11.97 21.11
N GLN A 159 9.52 10.85 21.64
CA GLN A 159 8.20 10.68 22.25
C GLN A 159 7.04 11.11 21.32
N GLN A 160 7.16 10.82 20.02
CA GLN A 160 6.18 11.17 19.00
C GLN A 160 5.33 9.96 18.63
N ALA A 161 4.00 10.10 18.70
CA ALA A 161 3.07 9.02 18.35
C ALA A 161 2.82 8.98 16.83
N VAL A 162 3.87 8.66 16.06
CA VAL A 162 3.84 8.66 14.58
C VAL A 162 4.06 7.25 14.08
N VAL A 163 3.19 6.81 13.17
CA VAL A 163 3.23 5.46 12.63
C VAL A 163 3.92 5.48 11.28
N PRO A 164 4.89 4.59 11.03
CA PRO A 164 5.52 4.45 9.71
C PRO A 164 4.51 4.25 8.58
N ARG A 165 4.74 4.92 7.46
CA ARG A 165 3.92 4.87 6.25
C ARG A 165 4.74 4.55 5.02
N ILE A 166 4.07 4.07 3.99
CA ILE A 166 4.64 3.88 2.66
C ILE A 166 4.06 4.94 1.72
N TRP A 167 4.92 5.74 1.10
CA TRP A 167 4.50 6.75 0.12
C TRP A 167 4.31 6.09 -1.23
N PRO A 168 3.11 6.10 -1.82
CA PRO A 168 2.84 5.35 -3.04
C PRO A 168 3.57 5.90 -4.29
N HIS A 169 4.14 7.10 -4.23
CA HIS A 169 4.89 7.67 -5.36
C HIS A 169 6.29 7.04 -5.53
N HIS A 170 7.06 6.95 -4.44
CA HIS A 170 8.42 6.38 -4.44
C HIS A 170 8.49 4.99 -3.81
N PHE A 171 7.41 4.57 -3.14
CA PHE A 171 7.30 3.33 -2.35
C PHE A 171 8.27 3.25 -1.16
N ASP A 172 8.71 4.41 -0.68
CA ASP A 172 9.57 4.52 0.49
C ASP A 172 8.78 4.27 1.75
N THR A 173 9.35 3.53 2.70
CA THR A 173 8.82 3.41 4.06
C THR A 173 9.45 4.50 4.91
N GLY A 174 8.66 5.31 5.60
CA GLY A 174 9.22 6.36 6.45
C GLY A 174 8.24 6.96 7.45
N VAL A 175 8.76 7.94 8.17
CA VAL A 175 8.02 8.82 9.07
C VAL A 175 8.40 10.26 8.80
N TYR A 176 7.44 11.16 9.00
CA TYR A 176 7.68 12.59 9.10
C TYR A 176 7.00 13.09 10.37
N PHE A 177 7.71 13.88 11.17
CA PHE A 177 7.18 14.47 12.38
C PHE A 177 7.91 15.75 12.76
N GLU A 178 7.26 16.56 13.59
CA GLU A 178 7.77 17.85 14.05
C GLU A 178 7.93 17.80 15.57
N PRO A 179 9.15 17.52 16.09
CA PRO A 179 9.39 17.50 17.53
C PRO A 179 9.04 18.82 18.23
N ASP A 180 9.21 19.92 17.52
CA ASP A 180 8.81 21.26 17.92
C ASP A 180 8.50 22.14 16.70
N ASN A 181 8.17 23.42 16.93
CA ASN A 181 7.76 24.36 15.87
C ASN A 181 8.91 24.89 14.97
N LYS A 182 10.14 24.38 15.12
CA LYS A 182 11.33 24.81 14.37
C LYS A 182 12.02 23.66 13.65
N LEU A 183 11.66 22.42 13.93
CA LEU A 183 12.29 21.23 13.37
C LEU A 183 11.23 20.29 12.80
N GLY A 184 11.35 19.97 11.52
CA GLY A 184 10.71 18.82 10.89
C GLY A 184 11.75 17.75 10.62
N LEU A 185 11.44 16.50 10.94
CA LEU A 185 12.32 15.35 10.77
C LEU A 185 11.64 14.31 9.89
N GLY A 186 12.30 13.96 8.78
CA GLY A 186 11.94 12.83 7.92
C GLY A 186 13.00 11.73 7.99
N PHE A 187 12.57 10.48 8.08
CA PHE A 187 13.46 9.31 8.07
C PHE A 187 12.77 8.13 7.37
N GLY A 188 13.52 7.32 6.63
CA GLY A 188 12.94 6.17 5.95
C GLY A 188 13.91 5.31 5.15
N LEU A 189 13.40 4.16 4.71
CA LEU A 189 13.98 3.27 3.72
C LEU A 189 13.42 3.61 2.34
N ALA A 190 14.30 4.00 1.43
CA ALA A 190 13.95 4.24 0.03
C ALA A 190 14.05 2.97 -0.81
N MET A 191 13.33 2.94 -1.93
CA MET A 191 13.60 1.97 -2.99
C MET A 191 15.00 2.13 -3.57
N GLU A 192 15.52 1.07 -4.20
CA GLU A 192 16.68 1.17 -5.08
C GLU A 192 16.25 1.83 -6.40
N ASP A 193 16.85 2.97 -6.72
CA ASP A 193 16.64 3.74 -7.97
C ASP A 193 17.11 2.98 -9.22
#